data_AF-A0A531L7I1-F1
#
_entry.id   AF-A0A531L7I1-F1
#
_cell.length_a   1.000
_cell.length_b   1.000
_cell.length_c   1.000
_cell.angle_alpha   90.00
_cell.angle_beta   90.00
_cell.angle_gamma   90.00
#
_symmetry.space_group_name_H-M   'P 1'
#
loop_
_entity.id
_entity.type
_entity.pdbx_description
1 polymer ?
#
loop_
_entity_poly.entity_id
_entity_poly.type
_entity_poly.pdbx_seq_one_letter_code
_entity_poly.pdbx_strand_id
1 'polypeptide(L)'
;LSDDVFDRREGTTDSELFFLLMIDEGLAGDPQGAVSRATARVIEASRRAGFEPALRLTAALSDGESLHAVRYATDAHAPTLYTSVFRNGGGRCLMSEPFDRDGGDWQPIPPSSFVTITRDGMTIRPFAPEPARLALAV
;
A
#
# COMPACT_ATOMS: atom_id res chain seq x y z
N LEU A 1 -9.85 13.46 -7.47
CA LEU A 1 -10.64 13.11 -6.29
C LEU A 1 -12.05 13.58 -6.56
N SER A 2 -13.05 12.84 -6.11
CA SER A 2 -14.39 13.41 -5.93
C SER A 2 -14.36 14.59 -4.97
N ASP A 3 -15.33 15.51 -5.09
CA ASP A 3 -15.41 16.71 -4.25
C ASP A 3 -15.49 16.33 -2.76
N ASP A 4 -16.33 15.35 -2.41
CA ASP A 4 -16.49 14.83 -1.04
C ASP A 4 -15.16 14.34 -0.42
N VAL A 5 -14.29 13.70 -1.22
CA VAL A 5 -12.99 13.21 -0.74
C VAL A 5 -11.96 14.33 -0.71
N PHE A 6 -12.03 15.28 -1.65
CA PHE A 6 -11.14 16.43 -1.68
C PHE A 6 -11.34 17.33 -0.45
N ASP A 7 -12.58 17.53 -0.02
CA ASP A 7 -12.94 18.34 1.16
C ASP A 7 -12.43 17.75 2.48
N ARG A 8 -11.99 16.48 2.48
CA ARG A 8 -11.39 15.82 3.65
C ARG A 8 -9.88 16.00 3.76
N ARG A 9 -9.27 16.71 2.82
CA ARG A 9 -7.83 16.99 2.82
C ARG A 9 -7.51 18.10 3.81
N GLU A 10 -6.67 17.81 4.78
CA GLU A 10 -6.27 18.74 5.84
C GLU A 10 -4.82 19.21 5.67
N GLY A 11 -3.99 18.46 4.96
CA GLY A 11 -2.58 18.74 4.78
C GLY A 11 -2.12 18.78 3.32
N THR A 12 -0.79 18.76 3.17
CA THR A 12 -0.11 18.93 1.89
C THR A 12 0.86 17.81 1.56
N THR A 13 0.87 16.75 2.36
CA THR A 13 1.76 15.59 2.14
C THR A 13 1.30 14.75 0.96
N ASP A 14 2.24 14.10 0.30
CA ASP A 14 1.96 13.10 -0.72
C ASP A 14 1.22 11.88 -0.14
N SER A 15 1.58 11.47 1.07
CA SER A 15 1.02 10.32 1.78
C SER A 15 -0.47 10.49 2.07
N GLU A 16 -0.89 11.68 2.51
CA GLU A 16 -2.30 12.00 2.69
C GLU A 16 -3.06 12.03 1.36
N LEU A 17 -2.50 12.68 0.34
CA LEU A 17 -3.12 12.70 -0.99
C LEU A 17 -3.28 11.28 -1.56
N PHE A 18 -2.26 10.43 -1.37
CA PHE A 18 -2.32 9.03 -1.78
C PHE A 18 -3.38 8.26 -1.00
N PHE A 19 -3.50 8.48 0.32
CA PHE A 19 -4.56 7.88 1.13
C PHE A 19 -5.96 8.29 0.69
N LEU A 20 -6.18 9.57 0.40
CA LEU A 20 -7.45 10.06 -0.13
C LEU A 20 -7.74 9.48 -1.52
N LEU A 21 -6.73 9.33 -2.39
CA LEU A 21 -6.88 8.61 -3.66
C LEU A 21 -7.31 7.16 -3.43
N MET A 22 -6.75 6.45 -2.45
CA MET A 22 -7.17 5.10 -2.13
C MET A 22 -8.64 5.06 -1.69
N ILE A 23 -9.09 6.02 -0.88
CA ILE A 23 -10.51 6.15 -0.49
C ILE A 23 -11.41 6.37 -1.71
N ASP A 24 -11.05 7.31 -2.59
CA ASP A 24 -11.76 7.61 -3.85
C ASP A 24 -11.84 6.37 -4.78
N GLU A 25 -10.84 5.49 -4.70
CA GLU A 25 -10.76 4.23 -5.45
C GLU A 25 -11.44 3.03 -4.75
N GLY A 26 -12.17 3.25 -3.65
CA GLY A 26 -12.97 2.21 -3.00
C GLY A 26 -12.24 1.39 -1.94
N LEU A 27 -11.29 1.98 -1.21
CA LEU A 27 -10.50 1.34 -0.15
C LEU A 27 -11.33 0.51 0.83
N ALA A 28 -12.53 0.97 1.20
CA ALA A 28 -13.38 0.29 2.18
C ALA A 28 -13.94 -1.07 1.69
N GLY A 29 -14.10 -1.26 0.37
CA GLY A 29 -14.67 -2.47 -0.20
C GLY A 29 -13.65 -3.40 -0.85
N ASP A 30 -12.57 -2.83 -1.41
CA ASP A 30 -11.53 -3.56 -2.12
C ASP A 30 -10.15 -2.95 -1.81
N PRO A 31 -9.54 -3.28 -0.64
CA PRO A 31 -8.30 -2.64 -0.23
C PRO A 31 -7.15 -2.84 -1.21
N GLN A 32 -6.97 -4.07 -1.72
CA GLN A 32 -5.89 -4.37 -2.66
C GLN A 32 -6.11 -3.64 -4.00
N GLY A 33 -7.32 -3.69 -4.55
CA GLY A 33 -7.59 -3.04 -5.83
C GLY A 33 -7.62 -1.51 -5.71
N ALA A 34 -8.07 -0.93 -4.61
CA ALA A 34 -8.02 0.51 -4.38
C ALA A 34 -6.58 1.03 -4.35
N VAL A 35 -5.67 0.32 -3.66
CA VAL A 35 -4.24 0.63 -3.65
C VAL A 35 -3.67 0.47 -5.06
N SER A 36 -4.07 -0.58 -5.79
CA SER A 36 -3.64 -0.84 -7.16
C SER A 36 -4.05 0.27 -8.14
N ARG A 37 -5.31 0.72 -8.09
CA ARG A 37 -5.86 1.81 -8.90
C ARG A 37 -5.25 3.17 -8.55
N ALA A 38 -5.11 3.48 -7.26
CA ALA A 38 -4.46 4.72 -6.81
C ALA A 38 -3.00 4.77 -7.29
N THR A 39 -2.27 3.66 -7.15
CA THR A 39 -0.89 3.52 -7.66
C THR A 39 -0.83 3.76 -9.17
N ALA A 40 -1.73 3.16 -9.94
CA ALA A 40 -1.80 3.36 -11.39
C ALA A 40 -2.07 4.82 -11.77
N ARG A 41 -2.98 5.51 -11.06
CA ARG A 41 -3.28 6.93 -11.28
C ARG A 41 -2.07 7.83 -11.02
N VAL A 42 -1.29 7.57 -9.97
CA VAL A 42 -0.08 8.33 -9.66
C VAL A 42 1.00 8.12 -10.72
N ILE A 43 1.22 6.87 -11.13
CA ILE A 43 2.16 6.53 -12.21
C ILE A 43 1.76 7.24 -13.52
N GLU A 44 0.47 7.20 -13.87
CA GLU A 44 -0.04 7.85 -15.07
C GLU A 44 0.06 9.37 -15.00
N ALA A 45 -0.19 9.97 -13.83
CA ALA A 45 -0.01 11.40 -13.62
C ALA A 45 1.45 11.83 -13.84
N SER A 46 2.42 11.05 -13.35
CA SER A 46 3.85 11.27 -13.61
C SER A 46 4.16 11.27 -15.11
N ARG A 47 3.68 10.25 -15.83
CA ARG A 47 3.88 10.12 -17.28
C ARG A 47 3.29 11.29 -18.06
N ARG A 48 2.06 11.69 -17.76
CA ARG A 48 1.41 12.85 -18.41
C ARG A 48 2.13 14.17 -18.16
N ALA A 49 2.79 14.30 -17.02
CA ALA A 49 3.63 15.45 -16.70
C ALA A 49 5.03 15.38 -17.34
N GLY A 50 5.34 14.33 -18.12
CA GLY A 50 6.62 14.15 -18.79
C GLY A 50 7.74 13.61 -17.88
N PHE A 51 7.39 13.06 -16.72
CA PHE A 51 8.35 12.50 -15.76
C PHE A 51 8.35 10.97 -15.80
N GLU A 52 9.55 10.39 -15.73
CA GLU A 52 9.72 8.97 -15.43
C GLU A 52 9.13 8.63 -14.05
N PRO A 53 8.21 7.66 -13.94
CA PRO A 53 7.59 7.33 -12.66
C PRO A 53 8.60 6.85 -11.62
N ALA A 54 8.71 7.59 -10.50
CA ALA A 54 9.60 7.29 -9.38
C ALA A 54 8.79 7.10 -8.08
N LEU A 55 7.86 6.15 -8.07
CA LEU A 55 7.02 5.87 -6.91
C LEU A 55 7.67 4.79 -6.04
N ARG A 56 7.76 5.06 -4.73
CA ARG A 56 8.13 4.08 -3.69
C ARG A 56 7.05 4.08 -2.64
N LEU A 57 6.43 2.93 -2.44
CA LEU A 57 5.23 2.77 -1.63
C LEU A 57 5.41 1.59 -0.67
N THR A 58 5.64 1.93 0.60
CA THR A 58 5.45 1.00 1.72
C THR A 58 4.49 1.66 2.69
N ALA A 59 3.31 1.08 2.82
CA ALA A 59 2.24 1.64 3.64
C ALA A 59 1.48 0.52 4.36
N ALA A 60 0.94 0.85 5.53
CA ALA A 60 0.04 0.00 6.30
C ALA A 60 -1.27 0.75 6.56
N LEU A 61 -2.39 0.05 6.41
CA LEU A 61 -3.75 0.59 6.46
C LEU A 61 -4.61 -0.35 7.29
N SER A 62 -5.54 0.18 8.09
CA SER A 62 -6.46 -0.65 8.87
C SER A 62 -7.84 -0.03 8.96
N ASP A 63 -8.86 -0.88 8.99
CA ASP A 63 -10.25 -0.56 9.29
C ASP A 63 -10.62 -0.87 10.76
N GLY A 64 -9.66 -1.35 11.57
CA GLY A 64 -9.87 -1.79 12.95
C GLY A 64 -10.12 -3.29 13.11
N GLU A 65 -10.42 -4.02 12.03
CA GLU A 65 -10.61 -5.49 12.04
C GLU A 65 -9.49 -6.21 11.29
N SER A 66 -9.07 -5.64 10.17
CA SER A 66 -8.00 -6.11 9.30
C SER A 66 -6.87 -5.09 9.23
N LEU A 67 -5.64 -5.58 9.08
CA LEU A 67 -4.46 -4.79 8.78
C LEU A 67 -3.96 -5.18 7.40
N HIS A 68 -3.93 -4.20 6.50
CA HIS A 68 -3.38 -4.34 5.17
C HIS A 68 -2.03 -3.65 5.08
N ALA A 69 -1.15 -4.17 4.24
CA ALA A 69 0.06 -3.46 3.87
C ALA A 69 0.45 -3.71 2.42
N VAL A 70 1.14 -2.74 1.84
CA VAL A 70 1.69 -2.83 0.48
C VAL A 70 3.18 -2.56 0.54
N ARG A 71 3.95 -3.30 -0.27
CA ARG A 71 5.36 -3.04 -0.55
C ARG A 71 5.54 -3.00 -2.06
N TYR A 72 5.79 -1.83 -2.62
CA TYR A 72 5.90 -1.61 -4.06
C TYR A 72 6.86 -0.47 -4.40
N ALA A 73 7.51 -0.57 -5.55
CA ALA A 73 8.18 0.55 -6.19
C ALA A 73 8.15 0.40 -7.71
N THR A 74 8.27 1.51 -8.44
CA THR A 74 8.49 1.48 -9.89
C THR A 74 9.91 1.08 -10.26
N ASP A 75 10.85 1.21 -9.33
CA ASP A 75 12.25 0.78 -9.45
C ASP A 75 12.55 -0.44 -8.56
N ALA A 76 13.82 -0.86 -8.53
CA ALA A 76 14.26 -1.99 -7.70
C ALA A 76 14.35 -1.67 -6.19
N HIS A 77 14.00 -0.45 -5.75
CA HIS A 77 14.29 0.06 -4.41
C HIS A 77 13.02 0.27 -3.58
N ALA A 78 12.12 -0.73 -3.57
CA ALA A 78 10.96 -0.73 -2.70
C ALA A 78 11.40 -0.72 -1.22
N PRO A 79 10.96 0.28 -0.40
CA PRO A 79 11.31 0.34 1.01
C PRO A 79 10.95 -0.96 1.72
N THR A 80 11.76 -1.37 2.69
CA THR A 80 11.62 -2.67 3.33
C THR A 80 10.34 -2.77 4.16
N LEU A 81 9.86 -4.01 4.29
CA LEU A 81 8.75 -4.36 5.16
C LEU A 81 9.00 -5.78 5.67
N TYR A 82 8.81 -6.00 6.95
CA TYR A 82 9.03 -7.26 7.63
C TYR A 82 7.81 -7.63 8.46
N THR A 83 7.61 -8.94 8.65
CA THR A 83 6.62 -9.47 9.59
C THR A 83 7.28 -10.38 10.61
N SER A 84 6.73 -10.43 11.81
CA SER A 84 7.09 -11.43 12.82
C SER A 84 5.89 -11.75 13.71
N VAL A 85 5.94 -12.88 14.41
CA VAL A 85 4.96 -13.25 15.44
C VAL A 85 5.53 -12.87 16.79
N PHE A 86 4.73 -12.24 17.66
CA PHE A 86 5.19 -11.95 19.02
C PHE A 86 5.48 -13.24 19.78
N ARG A 87 6.59 -13.28 20.52
CA ARG A 87 7.06 -14.47 21.25
C ARG A 87 6.06 -15.03 22.27
N ASN A 88 5.18 -14.19 22.81
CA ASN A 88 4.13 -14.60 23.73
C ASN A 88 2.88 -15.16 23.03
N GLY A 89 2.89 -15.31 21.70
CA GLY A 89 1.74 -15.74 20.90
C GLY A 89 0.62 -14.69 20.81
N GLY A 90 0.84 -13.47 21.30
CA GLY A 90 -0.18 -12.44 21.46
C GLY A 90 -0.58 -11.70 20.17
N GLY A 91 0.01 -12.03 19.03
CA GLY A 91 -0.32 -11.41 17.75
C GLY A 91 0.84 -11.39 16.76
N ARG A 92 0.63 -10.64 15.67
CA ARG A 92 1.59 -10.50 14.57
C ARG A 92 1.94 -9.02 14.39
N CYS A 93 3.15 -8.75 13.92
CA CYS A 93 3.66 -7.40 13.70
C CYS A 93 4.04 -7.19 12.22
N LEU A 94 3.94 -5.94 11.76
CA LEU A 94 4.49 -5.44 10.51
C LEU A 94 5.34 -4.21 10.81
N MET A 95 6.60 -4.20 10.37
CA MET A 95 7.53 -3.09 10.60
C MET A 95 8.39 -2.84 9.36
N SER A 96 8.83 -1.60 9.18
CA SER A 96 9.77 -1.23 8.10
C SER A 96 11.14 -1.85 8.30
N GLU A 97 11.58 -1.98 9.56
CA GLU A 97 12.86 -2.56 9.95
C GLU A 97 12.71 -3.40 11.23
N PRO A 98 13.42 -4.52 11.38
CA PRO A 98 13.44 -5.31 12.62
C PRO A 98 13.93 -4.46 13.80
N PHE A 99 13.14 -4.38 14.88
CA PHE A 99 13.47 -3.54 16.03
C PHE A 99 14.13 -4.28 17.19
N ASP A 100 14.06 -5.61 17.25
CA ASP A 100 14.71 -6.40 18.29
C ASP A 100 16.11 -6.86 17.86
N ARG A 101 17.08 -6.75 18.79
CA ARG A 101 18.46 -7.18 18.56
C ARG A 101 18.67 -8.65 18.90
N ASP A 102 17.77 -9.25 19.67
CA ASP A 102 17.95 -10.54 20.34
C ASP A 102 17.03 -11.64 19.79
N GLY A 103 16.80 -11.70 18.48
CA GLY A 103 16.33 -12.90 17.79
C GLY A 103 14.81 -13.00 17.54
N GLY A 104 14.16 -11.93 17.10
CA GLY A 104 12.84 -12.05 16.47
C GLY A 104 12.94 -12.85 15.17
N ASP A 105 11.98 -13.74 14.92
CA ASP A 105 11.86 -14.45 13.63
C ASP A 105 11.24 -13.48 12.61
N TRP A 106 12.04 -12.52 12.15
CA TRP A 106 11.62 -11.52 11.18
C TRP A 106 11.73 -12.07 9.77
N GLN A 107 10.61 -12.07 9.08
CA GLN A 107 10.51 -12.52 7.70
C GLN A 107 10.30 -11.31 6.79
N PRO A 108 11.18 -11.07 5.80
CA PRO A 108 11.00 -9.98 4.86
C PRO A 108 9.79 -10.25 3.98
N ILE A 109 8.94 -9.23 3.80
CA ILE A 109 7.85 -9.25 2.83
C ILE A 109 8.47 -9.04 1.43
N PRO A 110 8.24 -9.92 0.44
CA PRO A 110 8.78 -9.73 -0.90
C PRO A 110 8.36 -8.39 -1.52
N PRO A 111 9.19 -7.76 -2.38
CA PRO A 111 8.75 -6.59 -3.15
C PRO A 111 7.54 -6.94 -4.04
N SER A 112 6.75 -5.93 -4.40
CA SER A 112 5.53 -6.10 -5.18
C SER A 112 4.54 -7.06 -4.52
N SER A 113 4.31 -6.86 -3.22
CA SER A 113 3.38 -7.67 -2.42
C SER A 113 2.32 -6.83 -1.74
N PHE A 114 1.15 -7.43 -1.59
CA PHE A 114 0.05 -6.97 -0.75
C PHE A 114 -0.17 -7.97 0.39
N VAL A 115 -0.18 -7.48 1.61
CA VAL A 115 -0.35 -8.25 2.83
C VAL A 115 -1.73 -7.98 3.39
N THR A 116 -2.41 -9.02 3.86
CA THR A 116 -3.62 -8.89 4.67
C THR A 116 -3.47 -9.74 5.91
N ILE A 117 -3.64 -9.11 7.07
CA ILE A 117 -3.64 -9.74 8.39
C ILE A 117 -5.04 -9.57 8.97
N THR A 118 -5.64 -10.69 9.36
CA THR A 118 -6.91 -10.75 10.08
C THR A 118 -6.71 -11.54 11.38
N ARG A 119 -7.78 -11.76 12.13
CA ARG A 119 -7.76 -12.66 13.30
C ARG A 119 -7.44 -14.11 12.92
N ASP A 120 -7.77 -14.52 11.69
CA ASP A 120 -7.62 -15.90 11.22
C ASP A 120 -6.21 -16.18 10.68
N GLY A 121 -5.44 -15.15 10.37
CA GLY A 121 -4.07 -15.31 9.93
C GLY A 121 -3.57 -14.20 9.03
N MET A 122 -2.56 -14.53 8.23
CA MET A 122 -1.90 -13.60 7.32
C MET A 122 -1.82 -14.22 5.93
N THR A 123 -2.10 -13.40 4.92
CA THR A 123 -1.88 -13.74 3.52
C THR A 123 -0.95 -12.72 2.88
N ILE A 124 -0.10 -13.20 1.97
CA ILE A 124 0.75 -12.38 1.11
C ILE A 124 0.39 -12.72 -0.32
N ARG A 125 0.01 -11.71 -1.10
CA ARG A 125 -0.37 -11.84 -2.50
C ARG A 125 0.50 -10.95 -3.37
N PRO A 126 0.76 -11.31 -4.64
CA PRO A 126 1.37 -10.39 -5.58
C PRO A 126 0.57 -9.09 -5.69
N PHE A 127 1.29 -7.99 -5.84
CA PHE A 127 0.76 -6.66 -6.08
C PHE A 127 1.33 -6.08 -7.35
N ALA A 128 0.46 -5.51 -8.18
CA ALA A 128 0.82 -4.69 -9.32
C ALA A 128 -0.20 -3.55 -9.44
N PRO A 129 0.20 -2.37 -9.96
CA PRO A 129 -0.75 -1.35 -10.36
C PRO A 129 -1.69 -1.88 -11.45
N GLU A 130 -2.95 -1.47 -11.44
CA GLU A 130 -3.88 -1.82 -12.51
C GLU A 130 -3.34 -1.29 -13.84
N PRO A 131 -3.44 -2.06 -14.94
CA PRO A 131 -3.07 -1.57 -16.25
C PRO A 131 -3.91 -0.32 -16.57
N ALA A 132 -3.29 0.67 -17.21
CA ALA A 132 -4.00 1.86 -17.64
C ALA A 132 -5.24 1.44 -18.44
N ARG A 133 -6.43 1.85 -18.00
CA ARG A 133 -7.61 1.76 -18.86
C ARG A 133 -7.32 2.64 -20.07
N LEU A 134 -7.07 2.01 -21.21
CA LEU A 134 -7.19 2.66 -22.50
C LEU A 134 -8.61 3.22 -22.54
N ALA A 135 -8.74 4.53 -22.40
CA ALA A 135 -9.98 5.20 -22.71
C ALA A 135 -10.21 4.95 -24.21
N LEU A 136 -11.06 3.99 -24.54
CA LEU A 136 -11.71 3.95 -25.84
C LEU A 136 -12.50 5.25 -25.91
N ALA A 137 -11.94 6.24 -26.61
CA ALA A 137 -12.71 7.39 -27.04
C ALA A 137 -13.86 6.84 -27.91
N VAL A 138 -15.09 7.01 -27.42
CA VAL A 138 -16.32 6.84 -28.20
C VAL A 138 -16.72 8.22 -28.71
#